data_AF-A0A944F867-F1
#
_entry.id   AF-A0A944F867-F1
#
_cell.length_a   1.000
_cell.length_b   1.000
_cell.length_c   1.000
_cell.angle_alpha   90.00
_cell.angle_beta   90.00
_cell.angle_gamma   90.00
#
_symmetry.space_group_name_H-M   'P 1'
#
loop_
_entity.id
_entity.type
_entity.pdbx_description
1 polymer ?
#
loop_
_entity_poly.entity_id
_entity_poly.type
_entity_poly.pdbx_seq_one_letter_code
_entity_poly.pdbx_strand_id
1 'polypeptide(L)'
;MGEAVELHTGERTVRLSSPDKIYFPEPGYTKWDVAQYYLAVGDGITRALRDRPTTLERFPEGIGGESFFQKRVPKNLPDWIPTARIAFPSGRTADEMCPTETAAVLWAANLGCLTFHPWPVRRDRPEHPDELRIDLDPQPGTDFGDAVRTAHELHALLDEQGLRGWPKTSGGRGLHVYVPIEPRWTFTEVRRAAIAVGRELERRMPGRVTTAWWKEERGEKIFVDYNQTARDRTIACAYSVRPRPHAPVSAPLTWDELDQTDPREFDIATMPTRFAELGDVHADMDDHAFGLEGLLELAERHEHDHGLGDMPYPPDYPKMPGEPKRVAPSRAKHEGT
;
A
#
# COMPACT_ATOMS: atom_id res chain seq x y z
N MET A 1 1.63 9.61 -32.91
CA MET A 1 1.23 8.48 -32.04
C MET A 1 1.23 7.24 -32.92
N GLY A 2 2.01 6.23 -32.58
CA GLY A 2 2.04 4.97 -33.31
C GLY A 2 0.71 4.24 -33.30
N GLU A 3 0.63 3.23 -34.17
CA GLU A 3 -0.52 2.34 -34.27
C GLU A 3 -0.76 1.62 -32.93
N ALA A 4 -2.02 1.25 -32.67
CA ALA A 4 -2.31 0.45 -31.49
C ALA A 4 -1.69 -0.95 -31.64
N VAL A 5 -1.20 -1.49 -30.54
CA VAL A 5 -0.60 -2.83 -30.49
C VAL A 5 -1.43 -3.75 -29.62
N GLU A 6 -1.30 -5.06 -29.83
CA GLU A 6 -1.98 -6.09 -29.05
C GLU A 6 -0.99 -6.76 -28.10
N LEU A 7 -1.37 -6.85 -26.82
CA LEU A 7 -0.63 -7.56 -25.79
C LEU A 7 -1.40 -8.84 -25.45
N HIS A 8 -0.72 -9.98 -25.50
CA HIS A 8 -1.31 -11.28 -25.18
C HIS A 8 -0.86 -11.75 -23.80
N THR A 9 -1.81 -12.16 -22.95
CA THR A 9 -1.53 -12.70 -21.62
C THR A 9 -2.66 -13.65 -21.20
N GLY A 10 -2.30 -14.86 -20.75
CA GLY A 10 -3.26 -15.94 -20.57
C GLY A 10 -4.08 -16.18 -21.85
N GLU A 11 -5.40 -16.22 -21.72
CA GLU A 11 -6.33 -16.37 -22.85
C GLU A 11 -6.80 -15.04 -23.45
N ARG A 12 -6.23 -13.92 -22.99
CA ARG A 12 -6.71 -12.57 -23.34
C ARG A 12 -5.77 -11.85 -24.31
N THR A 13 -6.39 -11.05 -25.16
CA THR A 13 -5.71 -10.04 -25.97
C THR A 13 -6.18 -8.64 -25.53
N VAL A 14 -5.24 -7.80 -25.13
CA VAL A 14 -5.50 -6.43 -24.66
C VAL A 14 -4.89 -5.43 -25.62
N ARG A 15 -5.72 -4.53 -26.17
CA ARG A 15 -5.25 -3.44 -27.03
C ARG A 15 -4.57 -2.34 -26.22
N LEU A 16 -3.34 -1.98 -26.57
CA LEU A 16 -2.63 -0.82 -26.07
C LEU A 16 -2.65 0.30 -27.12
N SER A 17 -3.29 1.42 -26.81
CA SER A 17 -3.27 2.59 -27.67
C SER A 17 -2.09 3.50 -27.34
N SER A 18 -1.57 4.21 -28.33
CA SER A 18 -0.50 5.21 -28.15
C SER A 18 0.77 4.66 -27.48
N PRO A 19 1.33 3.54 -27.97
CA PRO A 19 2.47 2.88 -27.33
C PRO A 19 3.65 3.83 -27.13
N ASP A 20 3.97 4.68 -28.12
CA ASP A 20 5.12 5.59 -28.08
C ASP A 20 4.92 6.84 -27.18
N LYS A 21 3.77 6.97 -26.50
CA LYS A 21 3.53 8.13 -25.64
C LYS A 21 4.52 8.11 -24.48
N ILE A 22 5.30 9.17 -24.32
CA ILE A 22 6.26 9.30 -23.22
C ILE A 22 5.51 9.45 -21.90
N TYR A 23 5.76 8.54 -20.96
CA TYR A 23 5.21 8.56 -19.60
C TYR A 23 6.23 9.10 -18.60
N PHE A 24 7.51 8.81 -18.80
CA PHE A 24 8.61 9.28 -17.95
C PHE A 24 9.65 10.00 -18.83
N PRO A 25 9.61 11.34 -18.93
CA PRO A 25 10.44 12.08 -19.86
C PRO A 25 11.95 11.97 -19.61
N GLU A 26 12.38 11.89 -18.35
CA GLU A 26 13.81 11.83 -18.00
C GLU A 26 14.48 10.54 -18.50
N PRO A 27 13.98 9.33 -18.18
CA PRO A 27 14.52 8.08 -18.75
C PRO A 27 14.01 7.79 -20.17
N GLY A 28 13.02 8.54 -20.66
CA GLY A 28 12.40 8.32 -21.96
C GLY A 28 11.40 7.17 -22.02
N TYR A 29 10.98 6.61 -20.88
CA TYR A 29 10.05 5.48 -20.88
C TYR A 29 8.67 5.87 -21.40
N THR A 30 8.17 5.02 -22.27
CA THR A 30 6.90 5.13 -22.96
C THR A 30 5.80 4.35 -22.24
N LYS A 31 4.56 4.54 -22.70
CA LYS A 31 3.42 3.73 -22.30
C LYS A 31 3.61 2.25 -22.65
N TRP A 32 4.31 1.95 -23.77
CA TRP A 32 4.70 0.59 -24.12
C TRP A 32 5.62 -0.02 -23.06
N ASP A 33 6.64 0.71 -22.60
CA ASP A 33 7.58 0.20 -21.58
C ASP A 33 6.87 -0.12 -20.26
N VAL A 34 5.93 0.73 -19.83
CA VAL A 34 5.10 0.47 -18.65
C VAL A 34 4.22 -0.77 -18.83
N ALA A 35 3.63 -0.96 -20.01
CA ALA A 35 2.81 -2.14 -20.28
C ALA A 35 3.65 -3.42 -20.31
N GLN A 36 4.84 -3.38 -20.92
CA GLN A 36 5.78 -4.49 -20.95
C GLN A 36 6.29 -4.85 -19.55
N TYR A 37 6.56 -3.83 -18.72
CA TYR A 37 6.89 -4.04 -17.32
C TYR A 37 5.79 -4.81 -16.59
N TYR A 38 4.54 -4.36 -16.68
CA TYR A 38 3.41 -5.04 -16.03
C TYR A 38 3.14 -6.43 -16.57
N LEU A 39 3.41 -6.66 -17.85
CA LEU A 39 3.36 -8.00 -18.44
C LEU A 39 4.46 -8.91 -17.83
N ALA A 40 5.68 -8.38 -17.67
CA ALA A 40 6.82 -9.14 -17.15
C ALA A 40 6.66 -9.55 -15.67
N VAL A 41 6.05 -8.70 -14.84
CA VAL A 41 5.75 -9.01 -13.42
C VAL A 41 4.31 -9.49 -13.21
N GLY A 42 3.66 -9.94 -14.28
CA GLY A 42 2.21 -10.16 -14.37
C GLY A 42 1.64 -11.01 -13.24
N ASP A 43 2.30 -12.12 -12.90
CA ASP A 43 1.85 -13.01 -11.83
C ASP A 43 1.92 -12.33 -10.45
N GLY A 44 3.02 -11.63 -10.18
CA GLY A 44 3.25 -10.97 -8.89
C GLY A 44 2.31 -9.79 -8.65
N ILE A 45 2.10 -8.93 -9.65
CA ILE A 45 1.12 -7.84 -9.51
C ILE A 45 -0.32 -8.39 -9.43
N THR A 46 -0.63 -9.45 -10.17
CA THR A 46 -1.95 -10.07 -10.10
C THR A 46 -2.22 -10.62 -8.72
N ARG A 47 -1.27 -11.30 -8.07
CA ARG A 47 -1.42 -11.75 -6.67
C ARG A 47 -1.70 -10.56 -5.74
N ALA A 48 -0.93 -9.47 -5.88
CA ALA A 48 -1.10 -8.27 -5.05
C ALA A 48 -2.49 -7.60 -5.19
N LEU A 49 -3.18 -7.83 -6.31
CA LEU A 49 -4.47 -7.21 -6.63
C LEU A 49 -5.64 -8.20 -6.62
N ARG A 50 -5.38 -9.51 -6.50
CA ARG A 50 -6.33 -10.58 -6.79
C ARG A 50 -7.64 -10.38 -6.04
N ASP A 51 -8.75 -10.20 -6.74
CA ASP A 51 -10.07 -10.02 -6.11
C ASP A 51 -10.16 -8.83 -5.13
N ARG A 52 -9.19 -7.91 -5.13
CA ARG A 52 -9.20 -6.71 -4.30
C ARG A 52 -9.85 -5.56 -5.06
N PRO A 53 -10.88 -4.89 -4.51
CA PRO A 53 -11.33 -3.60 -5.04
C PRO A 53 -10.12 -2.66 -5.09
N THR A 54 -9.91 -2.00 -6.23
CA THR A 54 -8.67 -1.28 -6.50
C THR A 54 -8.95 0.10 -7.07
N THR A 55 -8.44 1.12 -6.37
CA THR A 55 -8.37 2.48 -6.88
C THR A 55 -7.18 2.64 -7.81
N LEU A 56 -7.39 3.30 -8.95
CA LEU A 56 -6.36 3.52 -9.97
C LEU A 56 -5.83 4.96 -9.90
N GLU A 57 -4.51 5.14 -9.79
CA GLU A 57 -3.87 6.45 -9.99
C GLU A 57 -3.44 6.59 -11.45
N ARG A 58 -4.12 7.46 -12.20
CA ARG A 58 -4.01 7.56 -13.65
C ARG A 58 -3.26 8.82 -14.08
N PHE A 59 -2.38 8.66 -15.06
CA PHE A 59 -1.57 9.68 -15.71
C PHE A 59 -1.68 9.55 -17.24
N PRO A 60 -2.81 9.93 -17.86
CA PRO A 60 -3.06 9.70 -19.29
C PRO A 60 -2.01 10.33 -20.22
N GLU A 61 -1.40 11.44 -19.77
CA GLU A 61 -0.36 12.20 -20.47
C GLU A 61 1.04 12.03 -19.84
N GLY A 62 1.25 10.97 -19.05
CA GLY A 62 2.51 10.74 -18.33
C GLY A 62 2.65 11.58 -17.06
N ILE A 63 3.76 11.42 -16.34
CA ILE A 63 3.96 12.03 -15.02
C ILE A 63 4.09 13.56 -15.04
N GLY A 64 4.34 14.15 -16.22
CA GLY A 64 4.36 15.60 -16.42
C GLY A 64 2.99 16.23 -16.66
N GLY A 65 1.94 15.41 -16.83
CA GLY A 65 0.57 15.85 -17.05
C GLY A 65 -0.30 15.79 -15.80
N GLU A 66 -1.60 16.04 -15.98
CA GLU A 66 -2.57 15.90 -14.89
C GLU A 66 -2.75 14.43 -14.48
N SER A 67 -2.95 14.23 -13.17
CA SER A 67 -3.25 12.93 -12.58
C SER A 67 -4.58 12.92 -11.86
N PHE A 68 -5.16 11.75 -11.71
CA PHE A 68 -6.37 11.57 -10.90
C PHE A 68 -6.52 10.15 -10.36
N PHE A 69 -7.22 10.05 -9.23
CA PHE A 69 -7.62 8.78 -8.64
C PHE A 69 -8.99 8.37 -9.16
N GLN A 70 -9.06 7.22 -9.83
CA GLN A 70 -10.30 6.61 -10.28
C GLN A 70 -10.69 5.47 -9.34
N LYS A 71 -11.72 5.71 -8.54
CA LYS A 71 -12.33 4.71 -7.65
C LYS A 71 -13.40 3.92 -8.38
N ARG A 72 -14.41 4.64 -8.91
CA ARG A 72 -15.52 4.05 -9.64
C ARG A 72 -15.08 3.53 -11.01
N VAL A 73 -15.46 2.30 -11.35
CA VAL A 73 -15.24 1.74 -12.68
C VAL A 73 -15.91 2.56 -13.79
N PRO A 74 -15.29 2.68 -14.96
CA PRO A 74 -15.89 3.37 -16.09
C PRO A 74 -16.98 2.51 -16.74
N LYS A 75 -17.85 3.13 -17.56
CA LYS A 75 -18.96 2.43 -18.23
C LYS A 75 -18.49 1.36 -19.23
N ASN A 76 -17.28 1.50 -19.76
CA ASN A 76 -16.68 0.59 -20.73
C ASN A 76 -15.75 -0.46 -20.08
N LEU A 77 -15.98 -0.79 -18.81
CA LEU A 77 -15.29 -1.90 -18.16
C LEU A 77 -15.60 -3.20 -18.93
N PRO A 78 -14.59 -3.98 -19.34
CA PRO A 78 -14.80 -5.31 -19.90
C PRO A 78 -15.54 -6.21 -18.91
N ASP A 79 -16.46 -7.03 -19.42
CA ASP A 79 -17.32 -7.94 -18.64
C ASP A 79 -16.55 -8.97 -17.82
N TRP A 80 -15.36 -9.35 -18.28
CA TRP A 80 -14.47 -10.29 -17.61
C TRP A 80 -13.67 -9.67 -16.46
N ILE A 81 -13.72 -8.36 -16.22
CA ILE A 81 -13.10 -7.72 -15.05
C ILE A 81 -14.17 -7.62 -13.94
N PRO A 82 -14.06 -8.38 -12.85
CA PRO A 82 -15.01 -8.31 -11.76
C PRO A 82 -14.96 -6.97 -11.04
N THR A 83 -16.02 -6.68 -10.27
CA THR A 83 -16.08 -5.49 -9.43
C THR A 83 -16.54 -5.85 -8.02
N ALA A 84 -16.28 -4.94 -7.08
CA ALA A 84 -16.80 -4.99 -5.73
C ALA A 84 -17.37 -3.64 -5.34
N ARG A 85 -18.51 -3.67 -4.65
CA ARG A 85 -19.09 -2.46 -4.06
C ARG A 85 -18.40 -2.17 -2.74
N ILE A 86 -17.79 -1.00 -2.62
CA ILE A 86 -17.13 -0.52 -1.41
C ILE A 86 -17.85 0.68 -0.83
N ALA A 87 -17.94 0.73 0.50
CA ALA A 87 -18.39 1.89 1.26
C ALA A 87 -17.18 2.71 1.76
N PHE A 88 -17.17 4.00 1.40
CA PHE A 88 -16.22 4.98 1.88
C PHE A 88 -16.57 5.44 3.30
N PRO A 89 -15.65 6.10 4.04
CA PRO A 89 -15.92 6.61 5.38
C PRO A 89 -17.14 7.56 5.45
N SER A 90 -17.48 8.21 4.34
CA SER A 90 -18.65 9.08 4.22
C SER A 90 -20.00 8.33 4.12
N GLY A 91 -19.98 7.01 4.01
CA GLY A 91 -21.15 6.17 3.70
C GLY A 91 -21.52 6.12 2.22
N ARG A 92 -20.89 6.94 1.36
CA ARG A 92 -21.02 6.81 -0.10
C ARG A 92 -20.42 5.50 -0.58
N THR A 93 -20.97 4.95 -1.66
CA THR A 93 -20.46 3.71 -2.26
C THR A 93 -19.97 3.90 -3.69
N ALA A 94 -19.03 3.08 -4.11
CA ALA A 94 -18.64 2.91 -5.51
C ALA A 94 -18.36 1.45 -5.81
N ASP A 95 -18.55 1.08 -7.07
CA ASP A 95 -18.10 -0.21 -7.58
C ASP A 95 -16.67 0.00 -8.14
N GLU A 96 -15.68 -0.65 -7.55
CA GLU A 96 -14.26 -0.58 -7.97
C GLU A 96 -13.88 -1.87 -8.70
N MET A 97 -12.87 -1.80 -9.58
CA MET A 97 -12.41 -2.99 -10.30
C MET A 97 -11.69 -3.93 -9.35
N CYS A 98 -11.82 -5.23 -9.58
CA CYS A 98 -11.15 -6.30 -8.85
C CYS A 98 -10.33 -7.13 -9.83
N PRO A 99 -9.04 -6.79 -10.06
CA PRO A 99 -8.20 -7.56 -10.97
C PRO A 99 -8.10 -9.04 -10.54
N THR A 100 -8.20 -9.96 -11.50
CA THR A 100 -8.07 -11.42 -11.27
C THR A 100 -7.00 -12.06 -12.17
N GLU A 101 -6.60 -11.35 -13.21
CA GLU A 101 -5.64 -11.77 -14.24
C GLU A 101 -4.83 -10.56 -14.74
N THR A 102 -3.63 -10.81 -15.25
CA THR A 102 -2.71 -9.76 -15.77
C THR A 102 -3.36 -8.90 -16.84
N ALA A 103 -4.29 -9.45 -17.63
CA ALA A 103 -5.04 -8.69 -18.63
C ALA A 103 -5.79 -7.48 -18.02
N ALA A 104 -6.32 -7.61 -16.79
CA ALA A 104 -7.01 -6.51 -16.10
C ALA A 104 -6.04 -5.37 -15.74
N VAL A 105 -4.81 -5.73 -15.37
CA VAL A 105 -3.71 -4.78 -15.08
C VAL A 105 -3.31 -4.05 -16.36
N LEU A 106 -3.10 -4.78 -17.46
CA LEU A 106 -2.78 -4.18 -18.76
C LEU A 106 -3.90 -3.29 -19.30
N TRP A 107 -5.16 -3.67 -19.08
CA TRP A 107 -6.31 -2.82 -19.43
C TRP A 107 -6.27 -1.50 -18.64
N ALA A 108 -6.01 -1.54 -17.34
CA ALA A 108 -5.88 -0.35 -16.52
C ALA A 108 -4.64 0.50 -16.92
N ALA A 109 -3.50 -0.14 -17.21
CA ALA A 109 -2.31 0.53 -17.72
C ALA A 109 -2.56 1.22 -19.07
N ASN A 110 -3.39 0.61 -19.94
CA ASN A 110 -3.83 1.24 -21.18
C ASN A 110 -4.68 2.50 -20.93
N LEU A 111 -5.39 2.59 -19.80
CA LEU A 111 -6.07 3.81 -19.37
C LEU A 111 -5.12 4.84 -18.72
N GLY A 112 -3.82 4.56 -18.67
CA GLY A 112 -2.79 5.37 -18.05
C GLY A 112 -2.65 5.17 -16.55
N CYS A 113 -3.14 4.06 -16.00
CA CYS A 113 -2.87 3.71 -14.61
C CYS A 113 -1.37 3.42 -14.42
N LEU A 114 -0.72 4.20 -13.54
CA LEU A 114 0.64 3.93 -13.11
C LEU A 114 0.66 3.23 -11.75
N THR A 115 -0.14 3.68 -10.80
CA THR A 115 -0.15 3.10 -9.43
C THR A 115 -1.49 2.45 -9.14
N PHE A 116 -1.45 1.23 -8.61
CA PHE A 116 -2.64 0.53 -8.12
C PHE A 116 -2.71 0.60 -6.61
N HIS A 117 -3.90 0.94 -6.09
CA HIS A 117 -4.19 1.09 -4.68
C HIS A 117 -5.32 0.13 -4.26
N PRO A 118 -5.02 -1.16 -4.05
CA PRO A 118 -6.00 -2.13 -3.61
C PRO A 118 -6.41 -1.86 -2.17
N TRP A 119 -7.69 -2.05 -1.87
CA TRP A 119 -8.17 -2.13 -0.50
C TRP A 119 -7.59 -3.37 0.21
N PRO A 120 -7.43 -3.37 1.54
CA PRO A 120 -6.94 -4.52 2.30
C PRO A 120 -8.05 -5.57 2.51
N VAL A 121 -8.99 -5.70 1.56
CA VAL A 121 -10.13 -6.63 1.61
C VAL A 121 -10.25 -7.35 0.26
N ARG A 122 -10.97 -8.47 0.25
CA ARG A 122 -11.40 -9.15 -0.99
C ARG A 122 -12.87 -8.83 -1.30
N ARG A 123 -13.25 -8.97 -2.56
CA ARG A 123 -14.58 -8.58 -3.09
C ARG A 123 -15.77 -9.26 -2.40
N ASP A 124 -15.58 -10.45 -1.85
CA ASP A 124 -16.60 -11.25 -1.18
C ASP A 124 -16.79 -10.86 0.29
N ARG A 125 -15.80 -10.19 0.90
CA ARG A 125 -15.83 -9.71 2.29
C ARG A 125 -15.30 -8.26 2.40
N PRO A 126 -15.99 -7.28 1.77
CA PRO A 126 -15.49 -5.90 1.67
C PRO A 126 -15.39 -5.13 3.00
N GLU A 127 -15.91 -5.69 4.09
CA GLU A 127 -15.97 -5.07 5.41
C GLU A 127 -14.92 -5.62 6.39
N HIS A 128 -14.22 -6.70 6.02
CA HIS A 128 -13.29 -7.43 6.88
C HIS A 128 -11.92 -7.53 6.24
N PRO A 129 -10.93 -6.74 6.69
CA PRO A 129 -9.59 -6.82 6.11
C PRO A 129 -8.95 -8.18 6.27
N ASP A 130 -8.25 -8.62 5.22
CA ASP A 130 -7.38 -9.81 5.21
C ASP A 130 -5.89 -9.43 5.22
N GLU A 131 -5.58 -8.13 5.34
CA GLU A 131 -4.21 -7.62 5.50
C GLU A 131 -4.16 -6.54 6.59
N LEU A 132 -3.25 -6.72 7.56
CA LEU A 132 -2.71 -5.62 8.37
C LEU A 132 -1.52 -5.01 7.59
N ARG A 133 -1.54 -3.69 7.39
CA ARG A 133 -0.51 -2.98 6.63
C ARG A 133 0.18 -1.94 7.51
N ILE A 134 1.47 -2.14 7.78
CA ILE A 134 2.29 -1.23 8.56
C ILE A 134 3.12 -0.35 7.60
N ASP A 135 3.02 0.97 7.77
CA ASP A 135 3.73 1.96 6.95
C ASP A 135 4.78 2.66 7.82
N LEU A 136 6.05 2.46 7.48
CA LEU A 136 7.20 3.08 8.11
C LEU A 136 7.66 4.26 7.23
N ASP A 137 7.25 5.48 7.62
CA ASP A 137 7.45 6.71 6.84
C ASP A 137 8.58 7.59 7.43
N PRO A 138 9.75 7.67 6.76
CA PRO A 138 10.82 8.58 7.16
C PRO A 138 10.38 10.04 7.11
N GLN A 139 10.45 10.72 8.26
CA GLN A 139 10.24 12.17 8.35
C GLN A 139 11.53 12.93 7.95
N PRO A 140 11.46 14.24 7.65
CA PRO A 140 12.66 15.03 7.36
C PRO A 140 13.75 14.82 8.43
N GLY A 141 14.98 14.56 7.99
CA GLY A 141 16.12 14.19 8.86
C GLY A 141 16.36 12.68 8.98
N THR A 142 15.45 11.84 8.49
CA THR A 142 15.60 10.37 8.43
C THR A 142 15.50 9.85 7.01
N ASP A 143 15.96 8.60 6.79
CA ASP A 143 16.01 7.97 5.47
C ASP A 143 15.50 6.52 5.46
N PHE A 144 15.70 5.83 4.34
CA PHE A 144 15.31 4.43 4.18
C PHE A 144 16.08 3.50 5.14
N GLY A 145 17.34 3.81 5.47
CA GLY A 145 18.12 3.05 6.44
C GLY A 145 17.53 3.15 7.85
N ASP A 146 16.97 4.30 8.24
CA ASP A 146 16.17 4.41 9.48
C ASP A 146 14.91 3.54 9.42
N ALA A 147 14.24 3.48 8.27
CA ALA A 147 13.07 2.61 8.08
C ALA A 147 13.45 1.12 8.18
N VAL A 148 14.58 0.69 7.60
CA VAL A 148 15.09 -0.68 7.70
C VAL A 148 15.40 -1.06 9.15
N ARG A 149 16.09 -0.18 9.91
CA ARG A 149 16.32 -0.42 11.35
C ARG A 149 15.02 -0.58 12.13
N THR A 150 14.00 0.22 11.81
CA THR A 150 12.67 0.11 12.43
C THR A 150 11.95 -1.16 11.99
N ALA A 151 12.16 -1.61 10.75
CA ALA A 151 11.57 -2.83 10.21
C ALA A 151 12.09 -4.09 10.90
N HIS A 152 13.37 -4.13 11.27
CA HIS A 152 13.92 -5.26 12.04
C HIS A 152 13.31 -5.35 13.45
N GLU A 153 13.10 -4.21 14.13
CA GLU A 153 12.39 -4.20 15.41
C GLU A 153 10.92 -4.61 15.23
N LEU A 154 10.28 -4.18 14.14
CA LEU A 154 8.94 -4.65 13.77
C LEU A 154 8.93 -6.16 13.51
N HIS A 155 9.93 -6.72 12.84
CA HIS A 155 10.02 -8.16 12.61
C HIS A 155 10.07 -8.93 13.92
N ALA A 156 10.93 -8.52 14.86
CA ALA A 156 11.01 -9.12 16.19
C ALA A 156 9.67 -9.02 16.96
N LEU A 157 9.01 -7.87 16.90
CA LEU A 157 7.68 -7.69 17.48
C LEU A 157 6.64 -8.62 16.84
N LEU A 158 6.64 -8.76 15.51
CA LEU A 158 5.73 -9.67 14.81
C LEU A 158 5.96 -11.13 15.24
N ASP A 159 7.22 -11.57 15.33
CA ASP A 159 7.58 -12.91 15.79
C ASP A 159 7.08 -13.20 17.21
N GLU A 160 7.22 -12.24 18.13
CA GLU A 160 6.68 -12.35 19.50
C GLU A 160 5.16 -12.50 19.52
N GLN A 161 4.46 -11.95 18.53
CA GLN A 161 3.00 -12.05 18.39
C GLN A 161 2.58 -13.27 17.55
N GLY A 162 3.51 -14.12 17.10
CA GLY A 162 3.22 -15.25 16.22
C GLY A 162 2.75 -14.83 14.82
N LEU A 163 3.15 -13.64 14.38
CA LEU A 163 2.82 -13.06 13.08
C LEU A 163 4.05 -13.11 12.15
N ARG A 164 3.82 -13.25 10.85
CA ARG A 164 4.85 -13.06 9.83
C ARG A 164 4.55 -11.85 8.98
N GLY A 165 5.58 -11.05 8.68
CA GLY A 165 5.47 -9.90 7.78
C GLY A 165 6.14 -10.14 6.43
N TRP A 166 5.66 -9.45 5.40
CA TRP A 166 6.22 -9.42 4.05
C TRP A 166 6.60 -7.97 3.68
N PRO A 167 7.90 -7.62 3.72
CA PRO A 167 8.35 -6.26 3.53
C PRO A 167 8.43 -5.87 2.05
N LYS A 168 8.16 -4.61 1.74
CA LYS A 168 8.35 -4.04 0.40
C LYS A 168 8.77 -2.58 0.49
N THR A 169 9.60 -2.13 -0.44
CA THR A 169 9.81 -0.68 -0.59
C THR A 169 8.47 -0.02 -0.94
N SER A 170 8.27 1.21 -0.52
CA SER A 170 7.14 2.00 -1.02
C SER A 170 7.31 2.40 -2.50
N GLY A 171 8.53 2.33 -3.06
CA GLY A 171 8.94 3.06 -4.27
C GLY A 171 9.06 4.58 -4.04
N GLY A 172 9.02 4.99 -2.77
CA GLY A 172 9.28 6.34 -2.29
C GLY A 172 10.45 6.36 -1.33
N ARG A 173 10.25 6.90 -0.12
CA ARG A 173 11.28 6.91 0.93
C ARG A 173 11.07 5.84 2.00
N GLY A 174 9.83 5.39 2.20
CA GLY A 174 9.45 4.48 3.27
C GLY A 174 9.41 3.01 2.87
N LEU A 175 9.09 2.19 3.87
CA LEU A 175 8.95 0.74 3.80
C LEU A 175 7.54 0.35 4.26
N HIS A 176 6.91 -0.59 3.57
CA HIS A 176 5.67 -1.20 4.04
C HIS A 176 5.94 -2.64 4.47
N VAL A 177 5.27 -3.10 5.51
CA VAL A 177 5.24 -4.51 5.91
C VAL A 177 3.79 -4.97 5.95
N TYR A 178 3.46 -5.98 5.15
CA TYR A 178 2.12 -6.56 5.11
C TYR A 178 2.09 -7.83 5.96
N VAL A 179 1.01 -8.03 6.70
CA VAL A 179 0.74 -9.22 7.51
C VAL A 179 -0.62 -9.76 7.06
N PRO A 180 -0.69 -10.94 6.44
CA PRO A 180 -1.96 -11.56 6.05
C PRO A 180 -2.71 -12.02 7.31
N ILE A 181 -4.00 -11.70 7.41
CA ILE A 181 -4.82 -11.96 8.61
C ILE A 181 -6.13 -12.64 8.22
N GLU A 182 -6.73 -13.37 9.15
CA GLU A 182 -8.07 -13.91 8.93
C GLU A 182 -9.10 -12.77 8.74
N PRO A 183 -9.98 -12.84 7.73
CA PRO A 183 -10.96 -11.78 7.44
C PRO A 183 -12.18 -11.88 8.37
N ARG A 184 -11.96 -11.65 9.68
CA ARG A 184 -13.00 -11.60 10.72
C ARG A 184 -13.01 -10.33 11.56
N TRP A 185 -11.95 -9.53 11.52
CA TRP A 185 -11.90 -8.23 12.20
C TRP A 185 -12.45 -7.12 11.31
N THR A 186 -12.92 -6.06 11.95
CA THR A 186 -13.35 -4.81 11.31
C THR A 186 -12.15 -3.90 11.06
N PHE A 187 -12.27 -2.94 10.12
CA PHE A 187 -11.25 -1.89 9.92
C PHE A 187 -10.83 -1.18 11.22
N THR A 188 -11.77 -0.97 12.15
CA THR A 188 -11.49 -0.33 13.44
C THR A 188 -10.60 -1.20 14.33
N GLU A 189 -10.82 -2.51 14.36
CA GLU A 189 -9.99 -3.44 15.13
C GLU A 189 -8.60 -3.60 14.52
N VAL A 190 -8.51 -3.75 13.19
CA VAL A 190 -7.22 -3.84 12.50
C VAL A 190 -6.42 -2.54 12.69
N ARG A 191 -7.08 -1.37 12.69
CA ARG A 191 -6.43 -0.10 13.01
C ARG A 191 -5.98 -0.02 14.48
N ARG A 192 -6.74 -0.56 15.43
CA ARG A 192 -6.30 -0.65 16.84
C ARG A 192 -5.03 -1.51 16.97
N ALA A 193 -4.96 -2.62 16.23
CA ALA A 193 -3.74 -3.44 16.17
C ALA A 193 -2.54 -2.63 15.59
N ALA A 194 -2.73 -1.88 14.51
CA ALA A 194 -1.69 -1.01 13.95
C ALA A 194 -1.22 0.08 14.94
N ILE A 195 -2.13 0.67 15.70
CA ILE A 195 -1.80 1.63 16.78
C ILE A 195 -0.95 0.96 17.85
N ALA A 196 -1.32 -0.25 18.29
CA ALA A 196 -0.56 -1.00 19.30
C ALA A 196 0.86 -1.30 18.81
N VAL A 197 1.01 -1.72 17.55
CA VAL A 197 2.32 -1.91 16.90
C VAL A 197 3.13 -0.62 16.93
N GLY A 198 2.55 0.50 16.49
CA GLY A 198 3.25 1.78 16.46
C GLY A 198 3.73 2.24 17.83
N ARG A 199 2.90 2.09 18.86
CA ARG A 199 3.25 2.44 20.26
C ARG A 199 4.36 1.56 20.80
N GLU A 200 4.29 0.27 20.52
CA GLU A 200 5.29 -0.66 21.00
C GLU A 200 6.65 -0.40 20.32
N LEU A 201 6.66 -0.09 19.02
CA LEU A 201 7.89 0.37 18.34
C LEU A 201 8.42 1.69 18.91
N GLU A 202 7.55 2.68 19.18
CA GLU A 202 7.94 3.94 19.82
C GLU A 202 8.53 3.72 21.22
N ARG A 203 8.00 2.76 21.98
CA ARG A 203 8.52 2.35 23.30
C ARG A 203 9.87 1.65 23.21
N ARG A 204 10.06 0.76 22.23
CA ARG A 204 11.31 0.00 22.03
C ARG A 204 12.43 0.82 21.40
N MET A 205 12.07 1.81 20.58
CA MET A 205 13.00 2.67 19.85
C MET A 205 12.80 4.15 20.20
N PRO A 206 12.95 4.54 21.49
CA PRO A 206 12.70 5.90 21.93
C PRO A 206 13.62 6.88 21.21
N GLY A 207 13.05 7.98 20.73
CA GLY A 207 13.79 9.00 19.98
C GLY A 207 14.04 8.65 18.50
N ARG A 208 13.66 7.45 18.03
CA ARG A 208 13.82 7.03 16.63
C ARG A 208 12.50 6.76 15.92
N VAL A 209 11.49 6.30 16.65
CA VAL A 209 10.14 6.03 16.13
C VAL A 209 9.14 6.97 16.78
N THR A 210 8.08 7.32 16.07
CA THR A 210 6.96 8.07 16.64
C THR A 210 5.61 7.69 16.06
N THR A 211 4.57 7.82 16.88
CA THR A 211 3.16 7.78 16.47
C THR A 211 2.49 9.16 16.54
N ALA A 212 3.26 10.24 16.75
CA ALA A 212 2.73 11.59 16.84
C ALA A 212 1.96 11.99 15.57
N TRP A 213 0.69 12.33 15.74
CA TRP A 213 -0.20 12.66 14.62
C TRP A 213 0.21 13.97 13.94
N TRP A 214 0.51 14.99 14.74
CA TRP A 214 0.95 16.31 14.27
C TRP A 214 2.36 16.25 13.70
N LYS A 215 2.55 16.73 12.46
CA LYS A 215 3.85 16.67 11.78
C LYS A 215 4.95 17.42 12.55
N GLU A 216 4.57 18.54 13.16
CA GLU A 216 5.44 19.37 14.00
C GLU A 216 5.98 18.65 15.25
N GLU A 217 5.30 17.60 15.72
CA GLU A 217 5.69 16.83 16.91
C GLU A 217 6.55 15.60 16.57
N ARG A 218 6.71 15.26 15.27
CA ARG A 218 7.39 14.03 14.86
C ARG A 218 8.91 14.12 14.99
N GLY A 219 9.49 15.29 14.70
CA GLY A 219 10.94 15.47 14.63
C GLY A 219 11.62 14.56 13.59
N GLU A 220 12.90 14.28 13.81
CA GLU A 220 13.73 13.42 12.94
C GLU A 220 13.55 11.94 13.33
N LYS A 221 12.37 11.38 13.05
CA LYS A 221 11.99 10.01 13.42
C LYS A 221 11.29 9.29 12.28
N ILE A 222 11.21 7.96 12.36
CA ILE A 222 10.28 7.17 11.56
C ILE A 222 8.88 7.32 12.13
N PHE A 223 7.93 7.75 11.31
CA PHE A 223 6.53 7.80 11.66
C PHE A 223 5.86 6.47 11.28
N VAL A 224 5.23 5.81 12.26
CA VAL A 224 4.37 4.64 11.98
C VAL A 224 2.98 5.16 11.65
N ASP A 225 2.62 5.19 10.36
CA ASP A 225 1.33 5.72 9.92
C ASP A 225 0.20 4.69 10.12
N TYR A 226 -0.24 4.56 11.37
CA TYR A 226 -1.37 3.71 11.75
C TYR A 226 -2.68 4.07 11.03
N ASN A 227 -2.82 5.29 10.51
CA ASN A 227 -4.02 5.68 9.78
C ASN A 227 -4.07 5.10 8.38
N GLN A 228 -2.99 4.52 7.84
CA GLN A 228 -3.02 3.78 6.57
C GLN A 228 -3.89 2.53 6.60
N THR A 229 -4.21 2.03 7.80
CA THR A 229 -5.16 0.92 8.01
C THR A 229 -6.62 1.37 8.00
N ALA A 230 -6.90 2.68 8.01
CA ALA A 230 -8.26 3.18 7.89
C ALA A 230 -8.83 2.91 6.48
N ARG A 231 -10.16 3.02 6.34
CA ARG A 231 -10.80 2.89 5.03
C ARG A 231 -10.32 3.99 4.08
N ASP A 232 -10.34 3.70 2.78
CA ASP A 232 -10.13 4.71 1.73
C ASP A 232 -8.75 5.41 1.80
N ARG A 233 -7.74 4.67 2.25
CA ARG A 233 -6.35 5.11 2.28
C ARG A 233 -5.59 4.48 1.12
N THR A 234 -4.79 5.29 0.44
CA THR A 234 -4.02 4.86 -0.72
C THR A 234 -2.67 4.31 -0.29
N ILE A 235 -2.45 3.02 -0.57
CA ILE A 235 -1.15 2.36 -0.44
C ILE A 235 -0.86 1.70 -1.79
N ALA A 236 0.29 2.01 -2.39
CA ALA A 236 0.68 1.36 -3.64
C ALA A 236 0.89 -0.13 -3.41
N CYS A 237 0.32 -1.01 -4.24
CA CYS A 237 0.53 -2.45 -4.10
C CYS A 237 1.96 -2.86 -4.48
N ALA A 238 2.36 -4.07 -4.10
CA ALA A 238 3.55 -4.72 -4.63
C ALA A 238 3.56 -4.66 -6.17
N TYR A 239 4.72 -4.37 -6.75
CA TYR A 239 4.97 -4.21 -8.18
C TYR A 239 4.30 -3.00 -8.86
N SER A 240 3.56 -2.15 -8.14
CA SER A 240 3.07 -0.90 -8.74
C SER A 240 4.22 0.05 -9.09
N VAL A 241 4.17 0.61 -10.31
CA VAL A 241 5.00 1.75 -10.71
C VAL A 241 4.58 2.97 -9.89
N ARG A 242 5.55 3.79 -9.50
CA ARG A 242 5.32 5.07 -8.81
C ARG A 242 5.52 6.23 -9.79
N PRO A 243 4.69 7.29 -9.72
CA PRO A 243 4.77 8.43 -10.63
C PRO A 243 5.89 9.39 -10.20
N ARG A 244 7.14 8.92 -10.32
CA ARG A 244 8.36 9.68 -10.01
C ARG A 244 9.32 9.61 -11.20
N PRO A 245 10.26 10.55 -11.34
CA PRO A 245 11.02 10.72 -12.58
C PRO A 245 11.70 9.45 -13.13
N HIS A 246 12.24 8.59 -12.26
CA HIS A 246 12.92 7.35 -12.64
C HIS A 246 12.00 6.12 -12.76
N ALA A 247 10.67 6.28 -12.75
CA ALA A 247 9.71 5.17 -12.76
C ALA A 247 9.96 4.07 -11.69
N PRO A 248 10.21 4.42 -10.41
CA PRO A 248 10.52 3.44 -9.39
C PRO A 248 9.30 2.56 -9.08
N VAL A 249 9.56 1.39 -8.52
CA VAL A 249 8.54 0.37 -8.22
C VAL A 249 8.39 0.19 -6.71
N SER A 250 7.18 -0.09 -6.23
CA SER A 250 6.99 -0.63 -4.87
C SER A 250 7.43 -2.10 -4.87
N ALA A 251 8.71 -2.33 -4.58
CA ALA A 251 9.39 -3.60 -4.77
C ALA A 251 9.20 -4.54 -3.57
N PRO A 252 8.62 -5.74 -3.76
CA PRO A 252 8.64 -6.79 -2.75
C PRO A 252 10.05 -7.24 -2.40
N LEU A 253 10.30 -7.44 -1.12
CA LEU A 253 11.59 -7.85 -0.58
C LEU A 253 11.42 -9.05 0.36
N THR A 254 12.49 -9.81 0.48
CA THR A 254 12.77 -10.73 1.59
C THR A 254 13.32 -9.95 2.79
N TRP A 255 13.23 -10.52 3.99
CA TRP A 255 13.84 -9.90 5.18
C TRP A 255 15.37 -9.84 5.08
N ASP A 256 16.00 -10.86 4.50
CA ASP A 256 17.46 -11.00 4.43
C ASP A 256 18.13 -9.94 3.54
N GLU A 257 17.42 -9.38 2.56
CA GLU A 257 17.99 -8.38 1.63
C GLU A 257 17.79 -6.93 2.09
N LEU A 258 17.04 -6.68 3.18
CA LEU A 258 16.67 -5.31 3.59
C LEU A 258 17.88 -4.41 3.86
N ASP A 259 18.90 -4.91 4.55
CA ASP A 259 20.09 -4.11 4.92
C ASP A 259 20.93 -3.68 3.72
N GLN A 260 20.78 -4.38 2.60
CA GLN A 260 21.54 -4.15 1.36
C GLN A 260 20.70 -3.40 0.32
N THR A 261 19.43 -3.16 0.61
CA THR A 261 18.48 -2.59 -0.34
C THR A 261 18.65 -1.08 -0.47
N ASP A 262 18.85 -0.60 -1.70
CA ASP A 262 18.56 0.79 -2.07
C ASP A 262 17.26 0.83 -2.90
N PRO A 263 16.19 1.49 -2.41
CA PRO A 263 14.93 1.59 -3.16
C PRO A 263 15.05 2.20 -4.56
N ARG A 264 16.12 2.95 -4.83
CA ARG A 264 16.39 3.56 -6.15
C ARG A 264 16.83 2.54 -7.20
N GLU A 265 17.24 1.33 -6.79
CA GLU A 265 17.64 0.26 -7.71
C GLU A 265 16.44 -0.48 -8.31
N PHE A 266 15.22 -0.21 -7.83
CA PHE A 266 14.00 -0.84 -8.32
C PHE A 266 13.17 0.11 -9.18
N ASP A 267 13.23 -0.09 -10.49
CA ASP A 267 12.42 0.60 -11.47
C ASP A 267 11.83 -0.38 -12.50
N ILE A 268 11.11 0.15 -13.48
CA ILE A 268 10.46 -0.67 -14.52
C ILE A 268 11.45 -1.41 -15.44
N ALA A 269 12.72 -1.01 -15.47
CA ALA A 269 13.76 -1.66 -16.27
C ALA A 269 14.51 -2.74 -15.49
N THR A 270 14.76 -2.56 -14.19
CA THR A 270 15.52 -3.52 -13.36
C THR A 270 14.64 -4.63 -12.79
N MET A 271 13.41 -4.31 -12.40
CA MET A 271 12.52 -5.25 -11.72
C MET A 271 12.13 -6.47 -12.58
N PRO A 272 11.93 -6.39 -13.90
CA PRO A 272 11.67 -7.58 -14.74
C PRO A 272 12.76 -8.65 -14.64
N THR A 273 14.04 -8.25 -14.65
CA THR A 273 15.17 -9.19 -14.51
C THR A 273 15.12 -9.87 -13.15
N ARG A 274 14.97 -9.08 -12.08
CA ARG A 274 14.84 -9.61 -10.71
C ARG A 274 13.66 -10.58 -10.59
N PHE A 275 12.51 -10.25 -11.17
CA PHE A 275 11.33 -11.10 -11.15
C PHE A 275 11.54 -12.40 -11.93
N ALA A 276 12.23 -12.36 -13.07
CA ALA A 276 12.56 -13.57 -13.82
C ALA A 276 13.52 -14.50 -13.05
N GLU A 277 14.44 -13.94 -12.26
CA GLU A 277 15.43 -14.69 -11.48
C GLU A 277 14.86 -15.27 -10.18
N LEU A 278 14.08 -14.47 -9.44
CA LEU A 278 13.63 -14.81 -8.09
C LEU A 278 12.15 -15.20 -8.02
N GLY A 279 11.38 -14.91 -9.07
CA GLY A 279 9.93 -14.96 -9.03
C GLY A 279 9.33 -13.89 -8.11
N ASP A 280 8.13 -14.18 -7.63
CA ASP A 280 7.47 -13.37 -6.62
C ASP A 280 7.94 -13.77 -5.22
N VAL A 281 8.79 -12.95 -4.60
CA VAL A 281 9.32 -13.20 -3.25
C VAL A 281 8.27 -13.12 -2.15
N HIS A 282 7.04 -12.71 -2.49
CA HIS A 282 5.87 -12.70 -1.61
C HIS A 282 4.80 -13.71 -2.11
N ALA A 283 5.17 -14.71 -2.92
CA ALA A 283 4.23 -15.68 -3.49
C ALA A 283 3.45 -16.48 -2.44
N ASP A 284 4.08 -16.79 -1.31
CA ASP A 284 3.50 -17.59 -0.22
C ASP A 284 2.58 -16.78 0.71
N MET A 285 2.51 -15.45 0.57
CA MET A 285 1.78 -14.59 1.50
C MET A 285 0.30 -14.98 1.64
N ASP A 286 -0.36 -15.33 0.54
CA ASP A 286 -1.78 -15.71 0.52
C ASP A 286 -2.04 -17.14 1.08
N ASP A 287 -0.98 -17.94 1.33
CA ASP A 287 -1.08 -19.26 1.97
C ASP A 287 -1.16 -19.15 3.51
N HIS A 288 -1.05 -17.94 4.05
CA HIS A 288 -1.09 -17.65 5.47
C HIS A 288 -2.31 -16.78 5.83
N ALA A 289 -2.84 -16.98 7.04
CA ALA A 289 -3.85 -16.11 7.64
C ALA A 289 -3.68 -16.13 9.15
N PHE A 290 -3.10 -15.07 9.70
CA PHE A 290 -2.78 -15.00 11.13
C PHE A 290 -3.91 -14.41 11.98
N GLY A 291 -3.87 -14.74 13.27
CA GLY A 291 -4.72 -14.18 14.31
C GLY A 291 -4.25 -12.80 14.77
N LEU A 292 -5.15 -11.83 14.99
CA LEU A 292 -4.81 -10.52 15.57
C LEU A 292 -4.98 -10.45 17.10
N GLU A 293 -5.34 -11.55 17.76
CA GLU A 293 -5.62 -11.61 19.19
C GLU A 293 -4.50 -10.97 20.03
N GLY A 294 -3.24 -11.37 19.82
CA GLY A 294 -2.11 -10.85 20.60
C GLY A 294 -1.93 -9.34 20.50
N LEU A 295 -2.09 -8.77 19.29
CA LEU A 295 -2.01 -7.33 19.06
C LEU A 295 -3.21 -6.57 19.65
N LEU A 296 -4.39 -7.17 19.64
CA LEU A 296 -5.59 -6.59 20.24
C LEU A 296 -5.51 -6.63 21.77
N GLU A 297 -5.01 -7.71 22.37
CA GLU A 297 -4.70 -7.78 23.81
C GLU A 297 -3.63 -6.76 24.19
N LEU A 298 -2.62 -6.53 23.35
CA LEU A 298 -1.63 -5.48 23.56
C LEU A 298 -2.29 -4.09 23.52
N ALA A 299 -3.20 -3.85 22.59
CA ALA A 299 -3.96 -2.60 22.53
C ALA A 299 -4.80 -2.39 23.81
N GLU A 300 -5.44 -3.44 24.32
CA GLU A 300 -6.21 -3.40 25.56
C GLU A 300 -5.33 -3.11 26.78
N ARG A 301 -4.13 -3.71 26.86
CA ARG A 301 -3.15 -3.39 27.92
C ARG A 301 -2.69 -1.94 27.86
N HIS A 302 -2.41 -1.40 26.67
CA HIS A 302 -2.08 0.02 26.53
C HIS A 302 -3.18 0.94 27.07
N GLU A 303 -4.44 0.59 26.82
CA GLU A 303 -5.60 1.34 27.31
C GLU A 303 -5.77 1.21 28.82
N HIS A 304 -5.71 -0.03 29.35
CA HIS A 304 -5.91 -0.32 30.77
C HIS A 304 -4.76 0.19 31.66
N ASP A 305 -3.51 -0.10 31.29
CA ASP A 305 -2.34 0.14 32.14
C ASP A 305 -1.76 1.56 31.99
N HIS A 306 -1.99 2.19 30.83
CA HIS A 306 -1.36 3.47 30.48
C HIS A 306 -2.37 4.56 30.07
N GLY A 307 -3.67 4.25 30.01
CA GLY A 307 -4.70 5.19 29.54
C GLY A 307 -4.56 5.54 28.06
N LEU A 308 -3.79 4.76 27.30
CA LEU A 308 -3.52 5.00 25.89
C LEU A 308 -4.58 4.28 25.05
N GLY A 309 -5.74 4.92 24.86
CA GLY A 309 -6.85 4.42 24.04
C GLY A 309 -6.65 4.64 22.54
N ASP A 310 -7.70 5.02 21.81
CA ASP A 310 -7.63 5.31 20.37
C ASP A 310 -6.73 6.54 20.05
N MET A 311 -6.32 6.68 18.79
CA MET A 311 -5.54 7.81 18.27
C MET A 311 -6.32 8.61 17.21
N PRO A 312 -5.98 9.88 16.96
CA PRO A 312 -6.72 10.69 16.00
C PRO A 312 -6.73 10.11 14.57
N TYR A 313 -7.89 10.21 13.92
CA TYR A 313 -7.99 10.03 12.47
C TYR A 313 -7.48 11.30 11.75
N PRO A 314 -7.17 11.23 10.44
CA PRO A 314 -6.84 12.43 9.66
C PRO A 314 -7.95 13.50 9.76
N PRO A 315 -7.63 14.80 9.69
CA PRO A 315 -8.59 15.86 10.01
C PRO A 315 -9.80 15.85 9.07
N ASP A 316 -9.58 15.55 7.80
CA ASP A 316 -10.60 15.51 6.76
C ASP A 316 -11.28 14.13 6.64
N TYR A 317 -10.99 13.20 7.54
CA TYR A 317 -11.49 11.83 7.47
C TYR A 317 -12.96 11.76 7.96
N PRO A 318 -13.94 11.43 7.09
CA PRO A 318 -15.34 11.40 7.49
C PRO A 318 -15.63 10.35 8.57
N LYS A 319 -16.66 10.59 9.40
CA LYS A 319 -17.14 9.64 10.40
C LYS A 319 -18.19 8.70 9.80
N MET A 320 -18.04 7.39 10.02
CA MET A 320 -19.03 6.42 9.56
C MET A 320 -20.27 6.39 10.46
N PRO A 321 -21.46 6.08 9.92
CA PRO A 321 -22.65 5.79 10.73
C PRO A 321 -22.37 4.67 11.75
N GLY A 322 -22.74 4.90 13.02
CA GLY A 322 -22.53 3.91 14.09
C GLY A 322 -21.10 3.84 14.65
N GLU A 323 -20.15 4.62 14.13
CA GLU A 323 -18.78 4.64 14.64
C GLU A 323 -18.69 5.23 16.06
N PRO A 324 -17.87 4.66 16.96
CA PRO A 324 -17.60 5.21 18.29
C PRO A 324 -17.11 6.67 18.29
N LYS A 325 -17.04 7.29 19.46
CA LYS A 325 -16.49 8.64 19.60
C LYS A 325 -14.98 8.62 19.36
N ARG A 326 -14.50 9.38 18.38
CA ARG A 326 -13.07 9.50 18.06
C ARG A 326 -12.34 10.39 19.07
N VAL A 327 -11.05 10.11 19.25
CA VAL A 327 -10.15 11.02 19.96
C VAL A 327 -9.90 12.25 19.09
N ALA A 328 -10.12 13.43 19.66
CA ALA A 328 -9.82 14.69 18.98
C ALA A 328 -8.30 14.92 19.00
N PRO A 329 -7.71 15.46 17.91
CA PRO A 329 -6.31 15.89 17.96
C PRO A 329 -6.13 16.97 19.04
N SER A 330 -5.32 16.71 20.06
CA SER A 330 -4.83 17.74 20.97
C SER A 330 -3.40 18.10 20.60
N ARG A 331 -3.09 19.38 20.40
CA ARG A 331 -1.71 19.86 20.27
C ARG A 331 -1.09 19.99 21.66
N ALA A 332 0.19 19.64 21.80
CA ALA A 332 0.94 20.09 22.97
C ALA A 332 0.91 21.64 23.01
N LYS A 333 0.53 22.22 24.15
CA LYS A 333 0.70 23.66 24.35
C LYS A 333 2.19 23.93 24.36
N HIS A 334 2.70 24.75 23.44
CA HIS A 334 4.02 25.33 23.62
C HIS A 334 3.99 26.16 24.90
N GLU A 335 4.64 25.68 25.96
CA GLU A 335 5.01 26.54 27.08
C GLU A 335 5.99 27.56 26.52
N GLY A 336 5.50 28.78 26.30
CA GLY A 336 6.30 29.87 25.76
C GLY A 336 7.45 30.22 26.71
N THR A 337 8.65 30.34 26.13
CA THR A 337 9.82 30.95 26.76
C THR A 337 9.69 32.46 26.82
#